data_AF-A0AB34DIG6-F1
#
_entry.id   AF-A0AB34DIG6-F1
#
_cell.length_a   1.000
_cell.length_b   1.000
_cell.length_c   1.000
_cell.angle_alpha   90.00
_cell.angle_beta   90.00
_cell.angle_gamma   90.00
#
_symmetry.space_group_name_H-M   'P 1'
#
loop_
_entity.id
_entity.type
_entity.pdbx_description
1 polymer ?
#
loop_
_entity_poly.entity_id
_entity_poly.type
_entity_poly.pdbx_seq_one_letter_code
_entity_poly.pdbx_strand_id
1 'polypeptide(L)'
;MAALCVLCRYRHKIHWTAPAHRIGRDLSRYARDKSERAREELIAELGSCFLCADLGIVPELEPRPDHASYLQSWLDVLANDTRAIFQAAAHAQRAATFLHGLQPVEEEARKVA
;
A
#
# COMPACT_ATOMS: atom_id res chain seq x y z
N MET A 1 -6.33 17.74 -16.51
CA MET A 1 -6.19 16.27 -16.52
C MET A 1 -5.29 15.88 -15.37
N ALA A 2 -5.80 15.11 -14.42
CA ALA A 2 -5.13 14.83 -13.16
C ALA A 2 -3.76 14.17 -13.40
N ALA A 3 -2.70 14.84 -12.96
CA ALA A 3 -1.49 14.14 -12.55
C ALA A 3 -1.95 13.09 -11.54
N LEU A 4 -1.96 11.82 -11.94
CA LEU A 4 -2.08 10.74 -10.97
C LEU A 4 -0.81 10.86 -10.12
N CYS A 5 -0.93 11.41 -8.91
CA CYS A 5 0.15 11.43 -7.93
C CYS A 5 0.79 10.04 -7.88
N VAL A 6 2.12 10.02 -7.87
CA VAL A 6 2.98 8.82 -7.79
C VAL A 6 2.45 7.84 -6.73
N LEU A 7 2.01 8.36 -5.58
CA LEU A 7 1.49 7.58 -4.45
C LEU A 7 0.28 6.71 -4.84
N CYS A 8 -0.69 7.27 -5.59
CA CYS A 8 -1.87 6.52 -6.04
C CYS A 8 -1.51 5.33 -6.94
N ARG A 9 -0.46 5.46 -7.78
CA ARG A 9 -0.03 4.35 -8.64
C ARG A 9 0.49 3.18 -7.81
N TYR A 10 1.30 3.46 -6.79
CA TYR A 10 1.86 2.41 -5.93
C TYR A 10 0.81 1.82 -4.98
N ARG A 11 -0.14 2.60 -4.48
CA ARG A 11 -1.27 2.12 -3.68
C ARG A 11 -2.05 1.00 -4.39
N HIS A 12 -2.38 1.19 -5.68
CA HIS A 12 -3.07 0.15 -6.47
C HIS A 12 -2.22 -1.12 -6.66
N LYS A 13 -0.88 -0.99 -6.73
CA LYS A 13 0.00 -2.17 -6.74
C LYS A 13 -0.06 -2.93 -5.42
N ILE A 14 -0.15 -2.23 -4.28
CA ILE A 14 -0.30 -2.90 -2.99
C ILE A 14 -1.63 -3.63 -2.90
N HIS A 15 -2.76 -3.02 -3.29
CA HIS A 15 -4.05 -3.73 -3.34
C HIS A 15 -3.99 -4.95 -4.26
N TRP A 16 -3.29 -4.84 -5.40
CA TRP A 16 -3.11 -5.97 -6.30
C TRP A 16 -2.45 -7.15 -5.59
N THR A 17 -1.58 -6.98 -4.59
CA THR A 17 -0.99 -8.13 -3.87
C THR A 17 -1.94 -8.91 -2.95
N ALA A 18 -3.17 -8.44 -2.73
CA ALA A 18 -4.10 -9.02 -1.75
C ALA A 18 -4.56 -10.48 -2.00
N PRO A 19 -4.84 -10.95 -3.24
CA PRO A 19 -5.42 -12.27 -3.47
C PRO A 19 -4.63 -13.45 -2.85
N ALA A 20 -5.34 -14.55 -2.59
CA ALA A 20 -4.80 -15.75 -1.94
C ALA A 20 -3.57 -16.36 -2.62
N HIS A 21 -3.48 -16.31 -3.96
CA HIS A 21 -2.33 -16.80 -4.72
C HIS A 21 -1.10 -15.86 -4.68
N ARG A 22 -1.19 -14.75 -3.94
CA ARG A 22 -0.11 -13.77 -3.72
C ARG A 22 0.23 -13.72 -2.24
N ILE A 23 -0.38 -12.80 -1.49
CA ILE A 23 -0.10 -12.58 -0.06
C ILE A 23 -1.27 -12.99 0.83
N GLY A 24 -2.46 -13.22 0.25
CA GLY A 24 -3.61 -13.77 0.98
C GLY A 24 -4.15 -12.85 2.07
N ARG A 25 -4.38 -11.57 1.74
CA ARG A 25 -5.22 -10.67 2.54
C ARG A 25 -6.67 -10.87 2.17
N ASP A 26 -7.54 -11.08 3.15
CA ASP A 26 -8.98 -11.23 2.93
C ASP A 26 -9.64 -9.87 2.69
N LEU A 27 -10.20 -9.69 1.49
CA LEU A 27 -10.95 -8.48 1.10
C LEU A 27 -12.45 -8.75 0.93
N SER A 28 -12.96 -9.91 1.38
CA SER A 28 -14.37 -10.31 1.23
C SER A 28 -15.34 -9.29 1.84
N ARG A 29 -14.93 -8.61 2.92
CA ARG A 29 -15.72 -7.61 3.65
C ARG A 29 -15.38 -6.16 3.27
N TYR A 30 -14.44 -5.95 2.33
CA TYR A 30 -13.95 -4.62 1.95
C TYR A 30 -15.05 -3.64 1.55
N ALA A 31 -16.03 -4.09 0.75
CA ALA A 31 -17.13 -3.23 0.30
C ALA A 31 -18.21 -3.01 1.38
N ARG A 32 -18.29 -3.89 2.39
CA ARG A 32 -19.40 -3.98 3.34
C ARG A 32 -19.07 -3.38 4.71
N ASP A 33 -17.79 -3.38 5.10
CA ASP A 33 -17.33 -2.93 6.41
C ASP A 33 -16.33 -1.78 6.25
N LYS A 34 -16.67 -0.62 6.83
CA LYS A 34 -15.84 0.59 6.77
C LYS A 34 -14.50 0.40 7.49
N SER A 35 -14.47 -0.38 8.56
CA SER A 35 -13.25 -0.63 9.34
C SER A 35 -12.30 -1.57 8.60
N GLU A 36 -12.83 -2.61 7.95
CA GLU A 36 -12.04 -3.49 7.08
C GLU A 36 -11.47 -2.73 5.89
N ARG A 37 -12.29 -1.87 5.26
CA ARG A 37 -11.84 -0.97 4.20
C ARG A 37 -10.74 -0.04 4.69
N ALA A 38 -10.92 0.61 5.83
CA ALA A 38 -9.93 1.51 6.40
C ALA A 38 -8.59 0.80 6.68
N ARG A 39 -8.63 -0.46 7.16
CA ARG A 39 -7.44 -1.28 7.40
C ARG A 39 -6.69 -1.60 6.11
N GLU A 40 -7.37 -2.06 5.06
CA GLU A 40 -6.72 -2.34 3.78
C GLU A 40 -6.20 -1.05 3.12
N GLU A 41 -6.92 0.07 3.23
CA GLU A 41 -6.44 1.36 2.73
C GLU A 41 -5.19 1.84 3.48
N LEU A 42 -5.12 1.62 4.80
CA LEU A 42 -3.91 1.89 5.59
C LEU A 42 -2.72 1.03 5.13
N ILE A 43 -2.95 -0.26 4.89
CA ILE A 43 -1.92 -1.17 4.35
C ILE A 43 -1.43 -0.69 2.99
N ALA A 44 -2.36 -0.29 2.11
CA ALA A 44 -2.04 0.15 0.77
C ALA A 44 -1.24 1.45 0.74
N GLU A 45 -1.54 2.38 1.66
CA GLU A 45 -0.84 3.65 1.78
C GLU A 45 0.53 3.53 2.46
N LEU A 46 0.65 2.69 3.49
CA LEU A 46 1.98 2.37 4.05
C LEU A 46 2.87 1.67 3.00
N GLY A 47 2.31 0.73 2.25
CA GLY A 47 3.06 0.01 1.22
C GLY A 47 3.45 0.90 0.03
N SER A 48 2.62 1.89 -0.32
CA SER A 48 2.95 2.87 -1.36
C SER A 48 4.14 3.72 -0.91
N CYS A 49 4.16 4.16 0.35
CA CYS A 49 5.28 4.89 0.96
C CYS A 49 6.57 4.05 0.98
N PHE A 50 6.49 2.77 1.34
CA PHE A 50 7.65 1.88 1.33
C PHE A 50 8.24 1.74 -0.07
N LEU A 51 7.40 1.50 -1.09
CA LEU A 51 7.84 1.43 -2.47
C LEU A 51 8.44 2.75 -2.98
N CYS A 52 7.86 3.89 -2.62
CA CYS A 52 8.43 5.20 -2.96
C CYS A 52 9.82 5.38 -2.33
N ALA A 53 9.97 5.01 -1.05
CA ALA A 53 11.26 5.08 -0.35
C ALA A 53 12.31 4.16 -0.99
N ASP A 54 11.95 2.91 -1.27
CA ASP A 54 12.85 1.93 -1.89
C ASP A 54 13.31 2.35 -3.30
N LEU A 55 12.42 2.98 -4.07
CA LEU A 55 12.69 3.42 -5.44
C LEU A 55 13.31 4.82 -5.52
N GLY A 56 13.57 5.47 -4.38
CA GLY A 56 14.10 6.84 -4.33
C GLY A 56 13.16 7.90 -4.91
N ILE A 57 11.85 7.64 -4.91
CA ILE A 57 10.84 8.54 -5.46
C ILE A 57 10.28 9.42 -4.35
N VAL A 58 10.48 10.73 -4.49
CA VAL A 58 9.84 11.72 -3.63
C VAL A 58 8.38 11.86 -4.07
N PRO A 59 7.39 11.55 -3.20
CA PRO A 59 6.00 11.76 -3.54
C PRO A 59 5.72 13.27 -3.68
N GLU A 60 4.91 13.65 -4.67
CA GLU A 60 4.33 15.00 -4.69
C GLU A 60 3.50 15.17 -3.41
N LEU A 61 3.88 16.14 -2.58
CA LEU A 61 3.27 16.43 -1.27
C LEU A 61 1.93 17.17 -1.37
N GLU A 62 1.39 17.36 -2.59
CA GLU A 62 0.15 18.11 -2.78
C GLU A 62 -1.03 17.35 -2.15
N PRO A 63 -1.65 17.88 -1.07
CA PRO A 63 -2.69 17.16 -0.36
C PRO A 63 -3.94 17.06 -1.23
N ARG A 64 -4.33 15.84 -1.57
CA ARG A 64 -5.55 15.60 -2.34
C ARG A 64 -6.77 15.75 -1.41
N PRO A 65 -7.86 16.42 -1.81
CA PRO A 65 -9.03 16.63 -0.95
C PRO A 65 -9.67 15.33 -0.43
N ASP A 66 -9.55 14.25 -1.20
CA ASP A 66 -10.00 12.90 -0.86
C ASP A 66 -9.10 12.20 0.18
N HIS A 67 -7.83 12.62 0.35
CA HIS A 67 -6.90 12.08 1.34
C HIS A 67 -7.33 12.27 2.79
N ALA A 68 -8.09 13.33 3.08
CA ALA A 68 -8.53 13.63 4.45
C ALA A 68 -9.60 12.66 4.97
N SER A 69 -10.39 12.05 4.06
CA SER A 69 -11.57 11.26 4.45
C SER A 69 -11.25 9.95 5.16
N TYR A 70 -10.06 9.38 4.94
CA TYR A 70 -9.58 8.15 5.58
C TYR A 70 -8.64 8.42 6.76
N LEU A 71 -8.10 9.63 6.91
CA LEU A 71 -7.30 9.99 8.08
C LEU A 71 -8.12 9.88 9.37
N GLN A 72 -9.37 10.35 9.36
CA GLN A 72 -10.23 10.25 10.53
C GLN A 72 -10.52 8.78 10.91
N SER A 73 -10.83 7.93 9.92
CA SER A 73 -11.09 6.51 10.20
C SER A 73 -9.82 5.75 10.63
N TRP A 74 -8.64 6.14 10.14
CA TRP A 74 -7.38 5.60 10.64
C TRP A 74 -7.10 6.03 12.08
N LEU A 75 -7.34 7.30 12.42
CA LEU A 75 -7.21 7.78 13.80
C LEU A 75 -8.15 7.02 14.73
N ASP A 76 -9.38 6.73 14.31
CA ASP A 76 -10.33 5.93 15.10
C ASP A 76 -9.83 4.48 15.28
N VAL A 77 -9.29 3.86 14.23
CA VAL A 77 -8.70 2.50 14.31
C VAL A 77 -7.48 2.48 15.24
N LEU A 78 -6.61 3.48 15.13
CA LEU A 78 -5.37 3.58 15.92
C LEU A 78 -5.61 3.94 17.38
N ALA A 79 -6.65 4.75 17.66
CA ALA A 79 -7.09 5.06 19.01
C ALA A 79 -7.62 3.82 19.74
N ASN A 80 -8.28 2.91 19.00
CA ASN A 80 -8.84 1.68 19.55
C ASN A 80 -7.82 0.52 19.62
N ASP A 81 -6.84 0.48 18.73
CA ASP A 81 -5.79 -0.55 18.71
C ASP A 81 -4.44 0.03 18.24
N THR A 82 -3.56 0.32 19.19
CA THR A 82 -2.19 0.79 18.90
C THR A 82 -1.33 -0.25 18.18
N ARG A 83 -1.69 -1.54 18.21
CA ARG A 83 -1.00 -2.60 17.45
C ARG A 83 -1.45 -2.66 16.00
N ALA A 84 -2.57 -2.02 15.64
CA ALA A 84 -3.07 -2.01 14.28
C ALA A 84 -2.05 -1.41 13.30
N ILE A 85 -1.30 -0.38 13.71
CA ILE A 85 -0.26 0.23 12.86
C ILE A 85 0.87 -0.75 12.54
N PHE A 86 1.33 -1.52 13.53
CA PHE A 86 2.40 -2.48 13.35
C PHE A 86 1.96 -3.65 12.48
N GLN A 87 0.72 -4.11 12.66
CA GLN A 87 0.13 -5.13 11.80
C GLN A 87 0.02 -4.62 10.35
N ALA A 88 -0.53 -3.42 10.16
CA ALA A 88 -0.66 -2.82 8.83
C ALA A 88 0.72 -2.65 8.15
N ALA A 89 1.72 -2.14 8.88
CA ALA A 89 3.08 -2.02 8.40
C ALA A 89 3.69 -3.38 8.03
N ALA A 90 3.49 -4.43 8.84
CA ALA A 90 3.98 -5.77 8.53
C ALA A 90 3.34 -6.34 7.25
N HIS A 91 2.03 -6.12 7.04
CA HIS A 91 1.35 -6.51 5.80
C HIS A 91 1.85 -5.71 4.60
N ALA A 92 2.03 -4.39 4.76
CA ALA A 92 2.56 -3.50 3.74
C ALA A 92 3.98 -3.90 3.33
N GLN A 93 4.85 -4.24 4.28
CA GLN A 93 6.21 -4.69 4.00
C GLN A 93 6.22 -5.99 3.22
N ARG A 94 5.38 -6.98 3.59
CA ARG A 94 5.24 -8.22 2.80
C ARG A 94 4.80 -7.93 1.37
N ALA A 95 3.91 -6.97 1.18
CA ALA A 95 3.47 -6.52 -0.15
C ALA A 95 4.58 -5.89 -0.98
N ALA A 96 5.34 -4.97 -0.39
CA ALA A 96 6.49 -4.36 -1.05
C ALA A 96 7.56 -5.41 -1.42
N THR A 97 7.93 -6.28 -0.48
CA THR A 97 8.90 -7.36 -0.70
C THR A 97 8.45 -8.33 -1.79
N PHE A 98 7.18 -8.72 -1.82
CA PHE A 98 6.64 -9.56 -2.89
C PHE A 98 6.79 -8.90 -4.26
N LEU A 99 6.48 -7.60 -4.38
CA LEU A 99 6.60 -6.87 -5.65
C LEU A 99 8.05 -6.73 -6.12
N HIS A 100 8.99 -6.50 -5.19
CA HIS A 100 10.42 -6.50 -5.49
C HIS A 100 10.90 -7.87 -5.95
N GLY A 101 10.41 -8.96 -5.34
CA GLY A 101 10.72 -10.33 -5.75
C GLY A 101 10.22 -10.72 -7.14
N LEU A 102 9.32 -9.94 -7.74
CA LEU A 102 8.88 -10.12 -9.13
C LEU A 102 9.76 -9.39 -10.15
N GLN A 103 10.71 -8.56 -9.70
CA GLN A 103 11.61 -7.87 -10.62
C GLN A 103 12.65 -8.86 -11.18
N PRO A 104 13.09 -8.67 -12.44
CA PRO A 104 14.16 -9.50 -13.01
C PRO A 104 15.41 -9.41 -12.14
N VAL A 105 16.08 -10.53 -11.94
CA VAL A 105 17.34 -10.57 -11.20
C VAL A 105 18.37 -9.77 -12.01
N GLU A 106 19.17 -8.92 -11.36
CA GLU A 106 20.12 -8.00 -12.02
C GLU A 106 21.04 -8.69 -13.05
N GLU A 107 21.28 -9.99 -12.87
CA GLU A 107 22.10 -10.82 -13.77
C GLU A 107 21.43 -11.14 -15.12
N GLU A 108 20.09 -11.17 -15.17
CA GLU A 108 19.33 -11.24 -16.43
C GLU A 108 19.17 -9.85 -17.05
N ALA A 109 18.97 -8.80 -16.23
CA ALA A 109 18.87 -7.43 -16.72
C ALA A 109 20.15 -6.96 -17.43
N ARG A 110 21.33 -7.41 -16.97
CA ARG A 110 22.64 -7.11 -17.59
C ARG A 110 22.94 -7.94 -18.84
N LYS A 111 22.30 -9.10 -19.03
CA LYS A 111 22.49 -9.95 -20.23
C LYS A 111 21.62 -9.52 -21.41
N VAL A 112 20.57 -8.74 -21.16
CA VAL A 112 19.60 -8.28 -22.16
C VAL A 112 19.89 -6.84 -22.64
N ALA A 113 20.77 -6.11 -21.95
CA ALA A 113 21.29 -4.79 -22.33
C ALA A 113 22.62 -4.90 -23.09
#